data_AF-A0A6A5T1G0-F1
#
_entry.id   AF-A0A6A5T1G0-F1
#
_cell.length_a   1.000
_cell.length_b   1.000
_cell.length_c   1.000
_cell.angle_alpha   90.00
_cell.angle_beta   90.00
_cell.angle_gamma   90.00
#
_symmetry.space_group_name_H-M   'P 1'
#
loop_
_entity.id
_entity.type
_entity.pdbx_description
1 polymer ?
#
loop_
_entity_poly.entity_id
_entity_poly.type
_entity_poly.pdbx_seq_one_letter_code
_entity_poly.pdbx_strand_id
1 'polypeptide(L)'
;MSTTSSFSQPKRARVFELYCPEIDATVSKCMITPSMTHDEILEQIRRMLPGEETEVFACDINGEPIFDLDTTPFNFNNVVDGEKLLIGTYNYHRIRPKPELEVVLYLEADEADGLPRSLRKLSREDHRIHIRTLRRRDAIDRKNILRLRLPHADIVSALRDLETATPHQMKRKYSRSSSNHIIKDNWYTKAVFMCTQKCLAAIAILSSATCGQDLVCSDALFDAYKARVAGDASQSQGVQEVDVREVIEDFYETADAVGSEGQETEGNTAKGARDAKKQTCAKNKGKEKVVERDAADEEALGEDAFGAARPGTKAMQEVDSLAGRLGKTRLPDNTVAESEDEDDNEGDRVKLPGRTRRT
;
A
#
# COMPACT_ATOMS: atom_id res chain seq x y z
N MET A 1 29.82 22.03 -17.80
CA MET A 1 29.40 20.72 -18.37
C MET A 1 27.89 20.59 -18.22
N SER A 2 27.28 20.00 -19.23
CA SER A 2 25.93 20.25 -19.73
C SER A 2 24.77 20.05 -18.76
N THR A 3 23.89 21.05 -18.72
CA THR A 3 22.47 20.93 -18.39
C THR A 3 21.80 20.04 -19.43
N THR A 4 21.44 18.81 -19.07
CA THR A 4 20.51 18.01 -19.86
C THR A 4 19.10 18.56 -19.68
N SER A 5 18.76 19.62 -20.43
CA SER A 5 17.37 19.92 -20.74
C SER A 5 16.82 18.75 -21.54
N SER A 6 15.94 17.96 -20.93
CA SER A 6 15.08 17.06 -21.69
C SER A 6 14.22 17.94 -22.60
N PHE A 7 14.60 18.04 -23.88
CA PHE A 7 13.72 18.60 -24.90
C PHE A 7 12.44 17.77 -24.84
N SER A 8 11.37 18.35 -24.30
CA SER A 8 10.05 17.74 -24.44
C SER A 8 9.76 17.76 -25.94
N GLN A 9 9.53 16.58 -26.52
CA GLN A 9 9.07 16.56 -27.90
C GLN A 9 7.80 17.41 -27.99
N PRO A 10 7.63 18.21 -29.06
CA PRO A 10 6.41 18.98 -29.23
C PRO A 10 5.24 17.98 -29.22
N LYS A 11 4.39 18.08 -28.19
CA LYS A 11 3.14 17.33 -28.12
C LYS A 11 2.40 17.60 -29.43
N ARG A 12 2.00 16.56 -30.16
CA ARG A 12 1.26 16.69 -31.42
C ARG A 12 -0.23 16.77 -31.12
N ALA A 13 -1.01 17.29 -32.08
CA ALA A 13 -2.44 17.08 -32.06
C ALA A 13 -2.73 15.57 -32.07
N ARG A 14 -3.70 15.15 -31.27
CA ARG A 14 -4.09 13.75 -31.11
C ARG A 14 -5.56 13.60 -31.43
N VAL A 15 -5.88 12.56 -32.17
CA VAL A 15 -7.24 12.23 -32.56
C VAL A 15 -7.67 11.00 -31.77
N PHE A 16 -8.88 11.01 -31.22
CA PHE A 16 -9.40 9.93 -30.39
C PHE A 16 -10.89 9.71 -30.68
N GLU A 17 -11.40 8.60 -30.17
CA GLU A 17 -12.81 8.22 -30.25
C GLU A 17 -13.46 8.37 -28.88
N LEU A 18 -14.69 8.86 -28.88
CA LEU A 18 -15.52 8.97 -27.69
C LEU A 18 -16.67 8.00 -27.81
N TYR A 19 -16.89 7.21 -26.77
CA TYR A 19 -18.06 6.35 -26.66
C TYR A 19 -18.86 6.73 -25.44
N CYS A 20 -20.14 7.05 -25.64
CA CYS A 20 -21.10 7.27 -24.56
C CYS A 20 -21.97 6.01 -24.41
N PRO A 21 -21.79 5.20 -23.35
CA PRO A 21 -22.56 3.98 -23.17
C PRO A 21 -24.05 4.21 -22.95
N GLU A 22 -24.46 5.38 -22.41
CA GLU A 22 -25.85 5.68 -22.07
C GLU A 22 -26.75 5.77 -23.31
N ILE A 23 -26.28 6.49 -24.32
CA ILE A 23 -27.01 6.69 -25.59
C ILE A 23 -26.51 5.77 -26.69
N ASP A 24 -25.62 4.82 -26.35
CA ASP A 24 -24.92 3.91 -27.26
C ASP A 24 -24.36 4.61 -28.52
N ALA A 25 -23.76 5.78 -28.32
CA ALA A 25 -23.26 6.63 -29.40
C ALA A 25 -21.73 6.68 -29.38
N THR A 26 -21.14 6.60 -30.57
CA THR A 26 -19.70 6.83 -30.77
C THR A 26 -19.49 8.08 -31.60
N VAL A 27 -18.69 9.01 -31.08
CA VAL A 27 -18.18 10.16 -31.82
C VAL A 27 -16.73 9.87 -32.20
N SER A 28 -16.48 9.76 -33.50
CA SER A 28 -15.13 9.54 -34.04
C SER A 28 -14.45 10.88 -34.36
N LYS A 29 -13.12 10.87 -34.36
CA LYS A 29 -12.25 11.98 -34.81
C LYS A 29 -12.28 13.22 -33.92
N CYS A 30 -12.47 13.06 -32.63
CA CYS A 30 -12.29 14.14 -31.66
C CYS A 30 -10.80 14.51 -31.59
N MET A 31 -10.47 15.80 -31.57
CA MET A 31 -9.07 16.25 -31.61
C MET A 31 -8.72 17.03 -30.35
N ILE A 32 -7.66 16.62 -29.66
CA ILE A 32 -7.02 17.40 -28.59
C ILE A 32 -5.76 18.03 -29.17
N THR A 33 -5.65 19.35 -29.04
CA THR A 33 -4.41 20.07 -29.34
C THR A 33 -3.62 20.34 -28.06
N PRO A 34 -2.28 20.48 -28.13
CA PRO A 34 -1.45 20.70 -26.95
C PRO A 34 -1.73 21.98 -26.17
N SER A 35 -2.33 22.97 -26.82
CA SER A 35 -2.69 24.26 -26.23
C SER A 35 -4.02 24.24 -25.50
N MET A 36 -4.82 23.19 -25.66
CA MET A 36 -6.14 23.12 -25.04
C MET A 36 -6.04 22.82 -23.55
N THR A 37 -6.84 23.53 -22.77
CA THR A 37 -7.03 23.26 -21.34
C THR A 37 -7.98 22.07 -21.12
N HIS A 38 -7.99 21.51 -19.91
CA HIS A 38 -8.91 20.43 -19.57
C HIS A 38 -10.37 20.82 -19.79
N ASP A 39 -10.76 22.02 -19.36
CA ASP A 39 -12.12 22.53 -19.49
C ASP A 39 -12.51 22.75 -20.96
N GLU A 40 -11.60 23.27 -21.79
CA GLU A 40 -11.83 23.43 -23.24
C GLU A 40 -12.08 22.08 -23.92
N ILE A 41 -11.36 21.03 -23.51
CA ILE A 41 -11.55 19.67 -24.03
C ILE A 41 -12.92 19.13 -23.61
N LEU A 42 -13.31 19.27 -22.35
CA LEU A 42 -14.62 18.84 -21.87
C LEU A 42 -15.77 19.62 -22.53
N GLU A 43 -15.62 20.93 -22.75
CA GLU A 43 -16.61 21.74 -23.45
C GLU A 43 -16.77 21.30 -24.91
N GLN A 44 -15.66 20.99 -25.59
CA GLN A 44 -15.70 20.42 -26.93
C GLN A 44 -16.44 19.08 -26.94
N ILE A 45 -16.16 18.19 -26.00
CA ILE A 45 -16.84 16.90 -25.85
C ILE A 45 -18.35 17.10 -25.65
N ARG A 46 -18.73 18.02 -24.76
CA ARG A 46 -20.14 18.33 -24.47
C ARG A 46 -20.90 18.79 -25.71
N ARG A 47 -20.29 19.66 -26.54
CA ARG A 47 -20.90 20.13 -27.80
C ARG A 47 -21.06 19.05 -28.86
N MET A 48 -20.30 17.96 -28.77
CA MET A 48 -20.35 16.85 -29.73
C MET A 48 -21.40 15.79 -29.37
N LEU A 49 -21.88 15.77 -28.13
CA LEU A 49 -22.87 14.80 -27.68
C LEU A 49 -24.30 15.35 -27.81
N PRO A 50 -25.27 14.54 -28.25
CA PRO A 50 -26.67 14.94 -28.30
C PRO A 50 -27.27 14.97 -26.88
N GLY A 51 -27.67 16.16 -26.42
CA GLY A 51 -28.33 16.36 -25.13
C GLY A 51 -27.99 17.73 -24.53
N GLU A 52 -29.00 18.53 -24.18
CA GLU A 52 -28.76 19.83 -23.56
C GLU A 52 -28.28 19.68 -22.10
N GLU A 53 -27.35 20.55 -21.72
CA GLU A 53 -26.93 20.86 -20.35
C GLU A 53 -26.36 19.74 -19.47
N THR A 54 -26.06 18.54 -19.96
CA THR A 54 -25.50 17.50 -19.08
C THR A 54 -24.02 17.76 -18.79
N GLU A 55 -23.61 17.75 -17.51
CA GLU A 55 -22.20 17.68 -17.14
C GLU A 55 -21.63 16.35 -17.66
N VAL A 56 -20.47 16.44 -18.31
CA VAL A 56 -19.76 15.30 -18.90
C VAL A 56 -18.43 15.10 -18.20
N PHE A 57 -18.03 13.86 -18.03
CA PHE A 57 -16.69 13.49 -17.60
C PHE A 57 -16.13 12.43 -18.53
N ALA A 58 -14.83 12.50 -18.80
CA ALA A 58 -14.13 11.52 -19.60
C ALA A 58 -13.48 10.48 -18.70
N CYS A 59 -13.58 9.22 -19.10
CA CYS A 59 -12.87 8.10 -18.51
C CYS A 59 -12.06 7.37 -19.60
N ASP A 60 -11.05 6.63 -19.18
CA ASP A 60 -10.46 5.62 -20.04
C ASP A 60 -11.40 4.44 -20.26
N ILE A 61 -10.97 3.46 -21.06
CA ILE A 61 -11.76 2.27 -21.39
C ILE A 61 -12.02 1.35 -20.18
N ASN A 62 -11.25 1.54 -19.11
CA ASN A 62 -11.36 0.82 -17.84
C ASN A 62 -12.25 1.56 -16.83
N GLY A 63 -12.86 2.68 -17.23
CA GLY A 63 -13.73 3.50 -16.36
C GLY A 63 -12.97 4.44 -15.41
N GLU A 64 -11.64 4.55 -15.50
CA GLU A 64 -10.84 5.47 -14.69
C GLU A 64 -11.03 6.91 -15.20
N PRO A 65 -11.44 7.87 -14.35
CA PRO A 65 -11.62 9.25 -14.77
C PRO A 65 -10.32 9.89 -15.25
N ILE A 66 -10.43 10.69 -16.31
CA ILE A 66 -9.36 11.54 -16.80
C ILE A 66 -9.41 12.85 -16.00
N PHE A 67 -8.39 13.09 -15.18
CA PHE A 67 -8.31 14.23 -14.27
C PHE A 67 -7.56 15.42 -14.88
N ASP A 68 -7.82 16.62 -14.36
CA ASP A 68 -7.03 17.83 -14.61
C ASP A 68 -5.82 17.93 -13.67
N LEU A 69 -5.01 16.86 -13.61
CA LEU A 69 -3.86 16.79 -12.72
C LEU A 69 -2.69 16.06 -13.39
N ASP A 70 -1.52 16.70 -13.40
CA ASP A 70 -0.28 16.07 -13.90
C ASP A 70 0.34 15.08 -12.90
N THR A 71 -0.18 15.01 -11.67
CA THR A 71 0.30 14.09 -10.62
C THR A 71 -0.20 12.66 -10.79
N THR A 72 -1.03 12.40 -11.80
CA THR A 72 -1.60 11.09 -12.13
C THR A 72 -1.41 10.79 -13.61
N PRO A 73 -1.20 9.52 -14.02
CA PRO A 73 -1.14 9.16 -15.43
C PRO A 73 -2.51 9.25 -16.12
N PHE A 74 -3.61 9.39 -15.38
CA PHE A 74 -4.97 9.53 -15.90
C PHE A 74 -5.30 11.01 -16.16
N ASN A 75 -4.78 11.57 -17.25
CA ASN A 75 -5.05 12.94 -17.68
C ASN A 75 -5.00 13.04 -19.22
N PHE A 76 -5.53 14.12 -19.80
CA PHE A 76 -5.52 14.32 -21.25
C PHE A 76 -4.10 14.47 -21.85
N ASN A 77 -3.09 14.74 -21.02
CA ASN A 77 -1.70 14.75 -21.46
C ASN A 77 -1.19 13.34 -21.82
N ASN A 78 -1.76 12.29 -21.23
CA ASN A 78 -1.38 10.88 -21.45
C ASN A 78 -2.35 10.10 -22.35
N VAL A 79 -3.31 10.77 -23.00
CA VAL A 79 -4.13 10.17 -24.07
C VAL A 79 -3.28 10.03 -25.32
N VAL A 80 -3.38 8.89 -26.01
CA VAL A 80 -2.64 8.62 -27.25
C VAL A 80 -3.51 8.78 -28.49
N ASP A 81 -2.87 8.91 -29.65
CA ASP A 81 -3.58 8.97 -30.93
C ASP A 81 -4.29 7.63 -31.22
N GLY A 82 -5.53 7.70 -31.68
CA GLY A 82 -6.41 6.55 -31.95
C GLY A 82 -7.04 5.92 -30.71
N GLU A 83 -6.83 6.48 -29.51
CA GLU A 83 -7.40 5.92 -28.28
C GLU A 83 -8.92 6.05 -28.24
N LYS A 84 -9.59 5.10 -27.58
CA LYS A 84 -11.03 5.16 -27.32
C LYS A 84 -11.27 5.49 -25.85
N LEU A 85 -11.95 6.60 -25.59
CA LEU A 85 -12.35 7.05 -24.26
C LEU A 85 -13.85 6.80 -24.05
N LEU A 86 -14.23 6.63 -22.79
CA LEU A 86 -15.61 6.53 -22.36
C LEU A 86 -16.07 7.89 -21.87
N ILE A 87 -17.29 8.30 -22.22
CA ILE A 87 -17.91 9.49 -21.67
C ILE A 87 -19.04 9.09 -20.74
N GLY A 88 -18.99 9.63 -19.53
CA GLY A 88 -20.06 9.57 -18.56
C GLY A 88 -20.82 10.89 -18.54
N THR A 89 -22.12 10.79 -18.33
CA THR A 89 -23.00 11.92 -18.03
C THR A 89 -23.29 11.92 -16.53
N TYR A 90 -23.62 13.08 -15.95
CA TYR A 90 -23.88 13.19 -14.52
C TYR A 90 -24.96 12.21 -13.99
N ASN A 91 -25.91 11.81 -14.84
CA ASN A 91 -26.96 10.85 -14.48
C ASN A 91 -26.43 9.43 -14.23
N TYR A 92 -25.25 9.11 -14.77
CA TYR A 92 -24.57 7.83 -14.60
C TYR A 92 -23.20 8.04 -13.94
N HIS A 93 -23.18 7.99 -12.60
CA HIS A 93 -21.93 8.04 -11.84
C HIS A 93 -20.99 6.86 -12.08
N ARG A 94 -21.44 5.81 -12.79
CA ARG A 94 -20.67 4.58 -12.97
C ARG A 94 -20.67 4.13 -14.42
N ILE A 95 -19.55 4.37 -15.09
CA ILE A 95 -19.25 3.82 -16.41
C ILE A 95 -18.69 2.41 -16.19
N ARG A 96 -19.32 1.40 -16.80
CA ARG A 96 -18.80 0.03 -16.73
C ARG A 96 -17.62 -0.16 -17.69
N PRO A 97 -16.50 -0.75 -17.23
CA PRO A 97 -15.36 -1.05 -18.08
C PRO A 97 -15.73 -1.97 -19.27
N LYS A 98 -15.04 -1.80 -20.40
CA LYS A 98 -15.00 -2.79 -21.50
C LYS A 98 -13.56 -2.83 -22.01
N PRO A 99 -12.76 -3.88 -21.77
CA PRO A 99 -13.16 -5.28 -21.56
C PRO A 99 -13.46 -5.65 -20.09
N GLU A 100 -13.90 -6.90 -19.91
CA GLU A 100 -14.07 -7.54 -18.60
C GLU A 100 -12.77 -7.50 -17.79
N LEU A 101 -12.90 -7.50 -16.46
CA LEU A 101 -11.78 -7.41 -15.54
C LEU A 101 -10.99 -8.72 -15.57
N GLU A 102 -9.71 -8.63 -15.93
CA GLU A 102 -8.72 -9.68 -15.71
C GLU A 102 -8.03 -9.42 -14.37
N VAL A 103 -7.82 -10.47 -13.56
CA VAL A 103 -7.09 -10.36 -12.30
C VAL A 103 -5.83 -11.20 -12.38
N VAL A 104 -4.68 -10.62 -12.02
CA VAL A 104 -3.38 -11.31 -12.09
C VAL A 104 -2.59 -11.14 -10.81
N LEU A 105 -1.85 -12.17 -10.42
CA LEU A 105 -0.90 -12.10 -9.31
C LEU A 105 0.41 -11.45 -9.77
N TYR A 106 0.75 -10.31 -9.17
CA TYR A 106 1.87 -9.44 -9.56
C TYR A 106 2.80 -9.16 -8.37
N LEU A 107 3.61 -10.17 -8.02
CA LEU A 107 4.54 -10.14 -6.87
C LEU A 107 5.92 -9.59 -7.23
N GLU A 108 6.37 -9.85 -8.46
CA GLU A 108 7.64 -9.40 -9.03
C GLU A 108 7.38 -8.64 -10.33
N ALA A 109 8.31 -7.76 -10.67
CA ALA A 109 8.22 -6.96 -11.87
C ALA A 109 9.28 -7.48 -12.81
N ASP A 110 8.88 -7.77 -14.02
CA ASP A 110 9.82 -8.17 -15.05
C ASP A 110 10.66 -6.96 -15.46
N GLU A 111 11.85 -7.19 -16.02
CA GLU A 111 12.69 -6.12 -16.58
C GLU A 111 11.92 -5.29 -17.64
N ALA A 112 10.93 -5.91 -18.29
CA ALA A 112 10.03 -5.29 -19.25
C ALA A 112 9.08 -4.24 -18.65
N ASP A 113 8.87 -4.24 -17.33
CA ASP A 113 8.02 -3.28 -16.62
C ASP A 113 8.74 -1.96 -16.30
N GLY A 114 10.02 -1.82 -16.68
CA GLY A 114 10.76 -0.57 -16.59
C GLY A 114 11.08 -0.12 -15.17
N LEU A 115 11.09 -1.04 -14.20
CA LEU A 115 11.32 -0.71 -12.80
C LEU A 115 12.81 -0.63 -12.45
N PRO A 116 13.27 0.44 -11.77
CA PRO A 116 14.67 0.59 -11.41
C PRO A 116 15.12 -0.36 -10.30
N ARG A 117 14.17 -0.94 -9.53
CA ARG A 117 14.39 -1.83 -8.40
C ARG A 117 13.22 -2.79 -8.25
N SER A 118 13.46 -3.95 -7.64
CA SER A 118 12.41 -4.92 -7.29
C SER A 118 11.24 -4.23 -6.59
N LEU A 119 10.01 -4.60 -6.95
CA LEU A 119 8.78 -4.05 -6.36
C LEU A 119 8.85 -3.99 -4.83
N ARG A 120 9.31 -5.04 -4.16
CA ARG A 120 9.38 -5.08 -2.68
C ARG A 120 10.24 -3.96 -2.03
N LYS A 121 11.14 -3.33 -2.80
CA LYS A 121 12.04 -2.26 -2.34
C LYS A 121 11.53 -0.84 -2.64
N LEU A 122 10.50 -0.71 -3.46
CA LEU A 122 9.90 0.58 -3.79
C LEU A 122 9.10 1.12 -2.58
N SER A 123 9.01 2.45 -2.47
CA SER A 123 8.14 3.08 -1.46
C SER A 123 6.67 2.86 -1.81
N ARG A 124 5.74 2.99 -0.84
CA ARG A 124 4.29 2.86 -1.12
C ARG A 124 3.82 3.82 -2.22
N GLU A 125 4.37 5.02 -2.25
CA GLU A 125 4.08 6.01 -3.29
C GLU A 125 4.56 5.56 -4.66
N ASP A 126 5.80 5.09 -4.77
CA ASP A 126 6.34 4.59 -6.04
C ASP A 126 5.57 3.37 -6.53
N HIS A 127 5.12 2.46 -5.63
CA HIS A 127 4.26 1.33 -6.00
C HIS A 127 2.98 1.82 -6.64
N ARG A 128 2.31 2.75 -5.97
CA ARG A 128 1.03 3.27 -6.42
C ARG A 128 1.16 3.94 -7.79
N ILE A 129 2.19 4.77 -7.97
CA ILE A 129 2.47 5.42 -9.26
C ILE A 129 2.72 4.37 -10.33
N HIS A 130 3.58 3.38 -10.05
CA HIS A 130 3.88 2.29 -10.99
C HIS A 130 2.63 1.53 -11.43
N ILE A 131 1.80 1.08 -10.48
CA ILE A 131 0.57 0.33 -10.80
C ILE A 131 -0.41 1.19 -11.60
N ARG A 132 -0.56 2.48 -11.26
CA ARG A 132 -1.40 3.41 -12.03
C ARG A 132 -0.87 3.61 -13.46
N THR A 133 0.44 3.71 -13.63
CA THR A 133 1.07 3.81 -14.95
C THR A 133 0.85 2.56 -15.78
N LEU A 134 1.00 1.36 -15.19
CA LEU A 134 0.68 0.10 -15.86
C LEU A 134 -0.80 0.04 -16.26
N ARG A 135 -1.70 0.37 -15.34
CA ARG A 135 -3.15 0.38 -15.60
C ARG A 135 -3.53 1.35 -16.73
N ARG A 136 -2.88 2.52 -16.78
CA ARG A 136 -3.05 3.48 -17.87
C ARG A 136 -2.56 2.94 -19.21
N ARG A 137 -1.41 2.25 -19.23
CA ARG A 137 -0.87 1.59 -20.42
C ARG A 137 -1.79 0.46 -20.90
N ASP A 138 -2.31 -0.34 -19.99
CA ASP A 138 -3.26 -1.42 -20.31
C ASP A 138 -4.52 -0.86 -20.96
N ALA A 139 -5.04 0.28 -20.48
CA ALA A 139 -6.21 0.93 -21.07
C ALA A 139 -6.00 1.31 -22.54
N ILE A 140 -4.80 1.77 -22.90
CA ILE A 140 -4.43 2.07 -24.29
C ILE A 140 -4.48 0.79 -25.14
N ASP A 141 -3.94 -0.30 -24.60
CA ASP A 141 -3.97 -1.63 -25.22
C ASP A 141 -5.33 -2.34 -25.11
N ARG A 142 -6.36 -1.64 -24.61
CA ARG A 142 -7.72 -2.13 -24.38
C ARG A 142 -7.78 -3.37 -23.48
N LYS A 143 -7.01 -3.35 -22.40
CA LYS A 143 -6.99 -4.36 -21.33
C LYS A 143 -7.43 -3.73 -20.01
N ASN A 144 -8.18 -4.50 -19.23
CA ASN A 144 -8.64 -4.10 -17.89
C ASN A 144 -8.07 -5.06 -16.86
N ILE A 145 -6.86 -4.79 -16.37
CA ILE A 145 -6.13 -5.73 -15.50
C ILE A 145 -6.06 -5.17 -14.07
N LEU A 146 -6.53 -5.95 -13.09
CA LEU A 146 -6.24 -5.76 -11.67
C LEU A 146 -5.04 -6.61 -11.25
N ARG A 147 -4.04 -5.96 -10.67
CA ARG A 147 -2.80 -6.60 -10.21
C ARG A 147 -2.82 -6.80 -8.70
N LEU A 148 -2.86 -8.06 -8.24
CA LEU A 148 -2.74 -8.43 -6.83
C LEU A 148 -1.27 -8.42 -6.39
N ARG A 149 -0.99 -7.75 -5.28
CA ARG A 149 0.37 -7.39 -4.86
C ARG A 149 0.89 -8.19 -3.68
N LEU A 150 0.02 -8.96 -3.07
CA LEU A 150 0.34 -9.79 -1.93
C LEU A 150 -0.03 -11.24 -2.28
N PRO A 151 0.72 -12.22 -1.77
CA PRO A 151 0.33 -13.62 -1.92
C PRO A 151 -0.93 -13.88 -1.07
N HIS A 152 -1.72 -14.87 -1.49
CA HIS A 152 -2.96 -15.23 -0.81
C HIS A 152 -2.72 -15.61 0.65
N ALA A 153 -1.61 -16.31 0.95
CA ALA A 153 -1.23 -16.70 2.31
C ALA A 153 -1.12 -15.50 3.27
N ASP A 154 -0.56 -14.38 2.81
CA ASP A 154 -0.40 -13.17 3.63
C ASP A 154 -1.76 -12.53 3.93
N ILE A 155 -2.66 -12.52 2.93
CA ILE A 155 -4.01 -11.95 3.09
C ILE A 155 -4.86 -12.80 4.01
N VAL A 156 -4.89 -14.12 3.82
CA VAL A 156 -5.61 -15.04 4.70
C VAL A 156 -5.08 -14.95 6.13
N SER A 157 -3.77 -14.88 6.31
CA SER A 157 -3.17 -14.68 7.64
C SER A 157 -3.63 -13.36 8.25
N ALA A 158 -3.65 -12.26 7.49
CA ALA A 158 -4.08 -10.95 7.99
C ALA A 158 -5.58 -10.92 8.35
N LEU A 159 -6.42 -11.61 7.58
CA LEU A 159 -7.85 -11.76 7.86
C LEU A 159 -8.09 -12.61 9.11
N ARG A 160 -7.38 -13.73 9.26
CA ARG A 160 -7.45 -14.57 10.46
C ARG A 160 -6.97 -13.83 11.71
N ASP A 161 -5.88 -13.06 11.59
CA ASP A 161 -5.41 -12.19 12.66
C ASP A 161 -6.46 -11.14 13.07
N LEU A 162 -7.24 -10.64 12.11
CA LEU A 162 -8.31 -9.68 12.36
C LEU A 162 -9.52 -10.34 13.03
N GLU A 163 -9.87 -11.56 12.64
CA GLU A 163 -10.95 -12.34 13.27
C GLU A 163 -10.70 -12.62 14.74
N THR A 164 -9.46 -13.00 15.05
CA THR A 164 -9.03 -13.40 16.40
C THR A 164 -8.45 -12.22 17.21
N ALA A 165 -8.60 -11.00 16.70
CA ALA A 165 -8.04 -9.80 17.32
C ALA A 165 -8.68 -9.53 18.69
N THR A 166 -7.84 -9.44 19.71
CA THR A 166 -8.24 -8.97 21.05
C THR A 166 -8.72 -7.52 21.00
N PRO A 167 -9.53 -7.06 21.99
CA PRO A 167 -9.94 -5.66 22.07
C PRO A 167 -8.78 -4.66 22.07
N HIS A 168 -7.63 -5.05 22.64
CA HIS A 168 -6.41 -4.25 22.62
C HIS A 168 -5.82 -4.13 21.21
N GLN A 169 -5.74 -5.25 20.46
CA GLN A 169 -5.29 -5.25 19.07
C GLN A 169 -6.23 -4.48 18.16
N MET A 170 -7.55 -4.60 18.38
CA MET A 170 -8.55 -3.79 17.67
C MET A 170 -8.29 -2.30 17.89
N LYS A 171 -8.08 -1.85 19.14
CA LYS A 171 -7.81 -0.44 19.44
C LYS A 171 -6.48 0.09 18.91
N ARG A 172 -5.46 -0.77 18.79
CA ARG A 172 -4.09 -0.33 18.44
C ARG A 172 -3.73 -0.55 16.97
N LYS A 173 -3.93 -1.76 16.45
CA LYS A 173 -3.52 -2.19 15.09
C LYS A 173 -4.63 -1.91 14.08
N TYR A 174 -5.86 -2.29 14.42
CA TYR A 174 -7.04 -2.22 13.54
C TYR A 174 -7.96 -1.05 13.91
N SER A 175 -7.38 0.03 14.42
CA SER A 175 -8.14 1.23 14.78
C SER A 175 -8.64 1.92 13.51
N ARG A 176 -9.75 2.67 13.59
CA ARG A 176 -10.26 3.40 12.43
C ARG A 176 -9.21 4.34 11.82
N SER A 177 -8.43 5.01 12.67
CA SER A 177 -7.35 5.90 12.24
C SER A 177 -6.25 5.14 11.50
N SER A 178 -5.81 3.99 12.02
CA SER A 178 -4.79 3.15 11.37
C SER A 178 -5.30 2.61 10.03
N SER A 179 -6.51 2.06 10.00
CA SER A 179 -7.11 1.51 8.77
C SER A 179 -7.28 2.59 7.71
N ASN A 180 -7.81 3.77 8.05
CA ASN A 180 -7.93 4.89 7.12
C ASN A 180 -6.57 5.36 6.60
N HIS A 181 -5.54 5.38 7.45
CA HIS A 181 -4.20 5.74 7.02
C HIS A 181 -3.63 4.74 6.01
N ILE A 182 -3.80 3.42 6.27
CA ILE A 182 -3.37 2.36 5.34
C ILE A 182 -4.11 2.49 4.00
N ILE A 183 -5.44 2.65 4.03
CA ILE A 183 -6.26 2.84 2.83
C ILE A 183 -5.76 4.07 2.05
N LYS A 184 -5.63 5.22 2.73
CA LYS A 184 -5.16 6.46 2.11
C LYS A 184 -3.77 6.31 1.50
N ASP A 185 -2.85 5.62 2.16
CA ASP A 185 -1.49 5.44 1.64
C ASP A 185 -1.48 4.57 0.38
N ASN A 186 -2.24 3.47 0.39
CA ASN A 186 -2.24 2.50 -0.70
C ASN A 186 -3.06 2.99 -1.91
N TRP A 187 -4.19 3.64 -1.66
CA TRP A 187 -5.15 4.06 -2.69
C TRP A 187 -5.07 5.55 -3.02
N TYR A 188 -4.41 6.37 -2.20
CA TYR A 188 -4.35 7.83 -2.37
C TYR A 188 -5.72 8.47 -2.55
N THR A 189 -6.69 7.97 -1.80
CA THR A 189 -8.07 8.45 -1.80
C THR A 189 -8.40 9.08 -0.46
N LYS A 190 -9.33 10.05 -0.48
CA LYS A 190 -9.96 10.60 0.72
C LYS A 190 -11.22 9.84 1.11
N ALA A 191 -11.53 8.72 0.43
CA ALA A 191 -12.74 7.94 0.68
C ALA A 191 -12.87 7.59 2.16
N VAL A 192 -14.03 7.92 2.72
CA VAL A 192 -14.39 7.58 4.10
C VAL A 192 -15.46 6.52 4.05
N PHE A 193 -15.10 5.29 4.43
CA PHE A 193 -16.05 4.20 4.52
C PHE A 193 -16.82 4.29 5.86
N MET A 194 -18.13 4.47 5.76
CA MET A 194 -19.05 4.47 6.91
C MET A 194 -19.45 3.03 7.25
N CYS A 195 -18.50 2.25 7.75
CA CYS A 195 -18.68 0.85 8.12
C CYS A 195 -18.16 0.57 9.53
N THR A 196 -18.35 -0.66 10.04
CA THR A 196 -17.82 -1.07 11.35
C THR A 196 -16.29 -0.99 11.37
N GLN A 197 -15.69 -0.90 12.56
CA GLN A 197 -14.22 -0.88 12.68
C GLN A 197 -13.56 -2.12 12.07
N LYS A 198 -14.18 -3.29 12.24
CA LYS A 198 -13.69 -4.55 11.69
C LYS A 198 -13.81 -4.58 10.16
N CYS A 199 -14.93 -4.12 9.60
CA CYS A 199 -15.08 -3.94 8.15
C CYS A 199 -14.02 -2.99 7.58
N LEU A 200 -13.79 -1.83 8.22
CA LEU A 200 -12.79 -0.88 7.79
C LEU A 200 -11.36 -1.46 7.82
N ALA A 201 -11.05 -2.31 8.80
CA ALA A 201 -9.80 -3.03 8.86
C ALA A 201 -9.66 -4.08 7.75
N ALA A 202 -10.74 -4.77 7.37
CA ALA A 202 -10.75 -5.66 6.21
C ALA A 202 -10.51 -4.90 4.90
N ILE A 203 -11.14 -3.72 4.72
CA ILE A 203 -10.90 -2.85 3.56
C ILE A 203 -9.42 -2.40 3.52
N ALA A 204 -8.80 -2.14 4.68
CA ALA A 204 -7.38 -1.82 4.73
C ALA A 204 -6.48 -2.99 4.30
N ILE A 205 -6.87 -4.24 4.60
CA ILE A 205 -6.19 -5.44 4.10
C ILE A 205 -6.34 -5.53 2.59
N LEU A 206 -7.56 -5.41 2.05
CA LEU A 206 -7.81 -5.37 0.60
C LEU A 206 -6.95 -4.30 -0.08
N SER A 207 -6.93 -3.07 0.47
CA SER A 207 -6.16 -1.97 -0.09
C SER A 207 -4.66 -2.25 -0.19
N SER A 208 -4.14 -3.09 0.72
CA SER A 208 -2.73 -3.48 0.71
C SER A 208 -2.44 -4.46 -0.42
N ALA A 209 -3.39 -5.34 -0.77
CA ALA A 209 -3.29 -6.22 -1.93
C ALA A 209 -3.48 -5.49 -3.26
N THR A 210 -4.25 -4.39 -3.27
CA THR A 210 -4.68 -3.70 -4.49
C THR A 210 -4.18 -2.25 -4.55
N CYS A 211 -2.93 -2.03 -4.14
CA CYS A 211 -2.32 -0.71 -4.12
C CYS A 211 -2.50 0.02 -5.48
N GLY A 212 -2.98 1.26 -5.42
CA GLY A 212 -3.22 2.13 -6.58
C GLY A 212 -4.43 1.83 -7.47
N GLN A 213 -5.28 0.87 -7.10
CA GLN A 213 -6.40 0.39 -7.92
C GLN A 213 -7.74 0.58 -7.18
N ASP A 214 -7.95 1.78 -6.64
CA ASP A 214 -9.00 2.07 -5.68
C ASP A 214 -10.41 2.08 -6.28
N LEU A 215 -10.56 2.56 -7.51
CA LEU A 215 -11.85 2.60 -8.18
C LEU A 215 -12.38 1.20 -8.49
N VAL A 216 -11.55 0.32 -9.04
CA VAL A 216 -11.93 -1.10 -9.29
C VAL A 216 -12.35 -1.80 -8.01
N CYS A 217 -11.60 -1.58 -6.93
CA CYS A 217 -11.91 -2.20 -5.65
C CYS A 217 -13.20 -1.65 -5.06
N SER A 218 -13.44 -0.34 -5.19
CA SER A 218 -14.68 0.29 -4.73
C SER A 218 -15.89 -0.22 -5.51
N ASP A 219 -15.72 -0.43 -6.81
CA ASP A 219 -16.72 -0.99 -7.70
C ASP A 219 -17.05 -2.44 -7.34
N ALA A 220 -16.04 -3.29 -7.12
CA ALA A 220 -16.23 -4.67 -6.69
C ALA A 220 -16.92 -4.75 -5.31
N LEU A 221 -16.50 -3.91 -4.35
CA LEU A 221 -17.15 -3.82 -3.04
C LEU A 221 -18.63 -3.42 -3.13
N PHE A 222 -18.96 -2.51 -4.06
CA PHE A 222 -20.33 -2.07 -4.27
C PHE A 222 -21.18 -3.15 -4.95
N ASP A 223 -20.60 -3.92 -5.87
CA ASP A 223 -21.29 -5.05 -6.52
C ASP A 223 -21.54 -6.19 -5.53
N ALA A 224 -20.57 -6.56 -4.70
CA ALA A 224 -20.75 -7.54 -3.62
C ALA A 224 -21.82 -7.08 -2.62
N TYR A 225 -21.75 -5.82 -2.16
CA TYR A 225 -22.79 -5.22 -1.33
C TYR A 225 -24.19 -5.34 -1.96
N LYS A 226 -24.32 -5.00 -3.25
CA LYS A 226 -25.60 -5.09 -3.96
C LYS A 226 -26.10 -6.52 -4.09
N ALA A 227 -25.21 -7.47 -4.38
CA ALA A 227 -25.56 -8.88 -4.47
C ALA A 227 -26.11 -9.41 -3.12
N ARG A 228 -25.45 -9.06 -2.01
CA ARG A 228 -25.92 -9.43 -0.66
C ARG A 228 -27.31 -8.87 -0.36
N VAL A 229 -27.53 -7.57 -0.57
CA VAL A 229 -28.83 -6.93 -0.28
C VAL A 229 -29.94 -7.43 -1.21
N ALA A 230 -29.61 -7.77 -2.46
CA ALA A 230 -30.57 -8.39 -3.38
C ALA A 230 -30.96 -9.82 -2.94
N GLY A 231 -30.03 -10.57 -2.35
CA GLY A 231 -30.29 -11.90 -1.81
C GLY A 231 -31.13 -11.89 -0.52
N ASP A 232 -31.00 -10.84 0.30
CA ASP A 232 -31.79 -10.66 1.52
C ASP A 232 -31.98 -9.17 1.84
N ALA A 233 -33.18 -8.66 1.56
CA ALA A 233 -33.54 -7.26 1.75
C ALA A 233 -33.58 -6.81 3.23
N SER A 234 -33.50 -7.76 4.19
CA SER A 234 -33.41 -7.44 5.62
C SER A 234 -31.98 -7.09 6.07
N GLN A 235 -30.99 -7.33 5.21
CA GLN A 235 -29.59 -7.03 5.48
C GLN A 235 -29.29 -5.53 5.53
N SER A 236 -28.20 -5.16 6.20
CA SER A 236 -27.79 -3.75 6.31
C SER A 236 -27.44 -3.13 4.95
N GLN A 237 -27.85 -1.87 4.76
CA GLN A 237 -27.65 -1.06 3.54
C GLN A 237 -26.22 -0.49 3.38
N GLY A 238 -25.24 -0.98 4.13
CA GLY A 238 -23.84 -0.55 4.00
C GLY A 238 -22.91 -1.73 3.73
N VAL A 239 -21.69 -1.42 3.27
CA VAL A 239 -20.62 -2.42 3.08
C VAL A 239 -20.26 -3.05 4.42
N GLN A 240 -20.26 -4.39 4.43
CA GLN A 240 -19.98 -5.23 5.58
C GLN A 240 -18.68 -6.02 5.38
N GLU A 241 -18.20 -6.64 6.46
CA GLU A 241 -17.00 -7.48 6.43
C GLU A 241 -17.12 -8.65 5.44
N VAL A 242 -18.32 -9.23 5.31
CA VAL A 242 -18.59 -10.33 4.37
C VAL A 242 -18.37 -9.88 2.91
N ASP A 243 -18.83 -8.68 2.54
CA ASP A 243 -18.64 -8.15 1.18
C ASP A 243 -17.15 -8.00 0.84
N VAL A 244 -16.35 -7.56 1.81
CA VAL A 244 -14.91 -7.38 1.61
C VAL A 244 -14.21 -8.73 1.45
N ARG A 245 -14.64 -9.75 2.19
CA ARG A 245 -14.09 -11.11 2.09
C ARG A 245 -14.44 -11.74 0.75
N GLU A 246 -15.69 -11.61 0.33
CA GLU A 246 -16.17 -12.09 -0.96
C GLU A 246 -15.36 -11.47 -2.10
N VAL A 247 -15.12 -10.16 -2.07
CA VAL A 247 -14.26 -9.49 -3.07
C VAL A 247 -12.81 -9.99 -3.04
N ILE A 248 -12.25 -10.23 -1.84
CA ILE A 248 -10.89 -10.78 -1.73
C ILE A 248 -10.86 -12.19 -2.33
N GLU A 249 -11.78 -13.06 -1.94
CA GLU A 249 -11.88 -14.44 -2.41
C GLU A 249 -12.03 -14.47 -3.93
N ASP A 250 -12.99 -13.74 -4.49
CA ASP A 250 -13.24 -13.62 -5.93
C ASP A 250 -12.00 -13.15 -6.71
N PHE A 251 -11.28 -12.15 -6.19
CA PHE A 251 -10.05 -11.68 -6.83
C PHE A 251 -8.95 -12.75 -6.86
N TYR A 252 -8.72 -13.47 -5.76
CA TYR A 252 -7.68 -14.51 -5.74
C TYR A 252 -8.10 -15.78 -6.51
N GLU A 253 -9.39 -16.10 -6.55
CA GLU A 253 -9.93 -17.18 -7.38
C GLU A 253 -9.80 -16.84 -8.87
N THR A 254 -10.21 -15.64 -9.28
CA THR A 254 -10.11 -15.16 -10.67
C THR A 254 -8.65 -15.13 -11.16
N ALA A 255 -7.71 -14.84 -10.25
CA ALA A 255 -6.29 -14.83 -10.56
C ALA A 255 -5.62 -16.22 -10.56
N ASP A 256 -6.37 -17.30 -10.29
CA ASP A 256 -5.83 -18.65 -10.02
C ASP A 256 -4.68 -18.63 -9.00
N ALA A 257 -4.86 -17.79 -7.97
CA ALA A 257 -3.82 -17.45 -7.00
C ALA A 257 -4.16 -17.91 -5.58
N VAL A 258 -5.23 -18.68 -5.40
CA VAL A 258 -5.61 -19.25 -4.10
C VAL A 258 -4.48 -20.17 -3.60
N GLY A 259 -4.00 -19.87 -2.41
CA GLY A 259 -2.90 -20.59 -1.77
C GLY A 259 -1.51 -20.15 -2.21
N SER A 260 -1.40 -19.12 -3.06
CA SER A 260 -0.11 -18.53 -3.42
C SER A 260 0.69 -18.08 -2.19
N GLU A 261 1.99 -18.36 -2.22
CA GLU A 261 2.97 -17.99 -1.20
C GLU A 261 4.00 -17.01 -1.79
N GLY A 262 4.61 -16.18 -0.93
CA GLY A 262 5.63 -15.24 -1.37
C GLY A 262 6.93 -15.95 -1.73
N GLN A 263 7.45 -15.76 -2.95
CA GLN A 263 8.77 -16.30 -3.32
C GLN A 263 9.87 -15.79 -2.38
N GLU A 264 10.68 -16.71 -1.85
CA GLU A 264 11.89 -16.44 -1.06
C GLU A 264 13.03 -15.99 -1.97
N THR A 265 13.13 -14.69 -2.23
CA THR A 265 14.30 -14.10 -2.89
C THR A 265 15.33 -13.62 -1.86
N GLU A 266 16.60 -13.39 -2.23
CA GLU A 266 17.66 -12.93 -1.30
C GLU A 266 17.32 -11.61 -0.57
N GLY A 267 16.33 -10.84 -1.05
CA GLY A 267 15.76 -9.70 -0.32
C GLY A 267 14.87 -10.08 0.88
N ASN A 268 14.28 -11.28 0.88
CA ASN A 268 13.44 -11.81 1.96
C ASN A 268 14.22 -12.18 3.21
N THR A 269 15.46 -12.66 3.08
CA THR A 269 16.30 -12.95 4.26
C THR A 269 16.59 -11.69 5.07
N ALA A 270 16.77 -10.53 4.42
CA ALA A 270 17.01 -9.26 5.10
C ALA A 270 15.76 -8.69 5.79
N LYS A 271 14.56 -8.83 5.19
CA LYS A 271 13.29 -8.42 5.81
C LYS A 271 12.89 -9.37 6.94
N GLY A 272 13.02 -10.69 6.71
CA GLY A 272 12.86 -11.73 7.73
C GLY A 272 13.81 -11.52 8.91
N ALA A 273 15.07 -11.16 8.68
CA ALA A 273 16.02 -10.83 9.74
C ALA A 273 15.63 -9.55 10.50
N ARG A 274 15.07 -8.53 9.84
CA ARG A 274 14.57 -7.31 10.51
C ARG A 274 13.31 -7.57 11.33
N ASP A 275 12.39 -8.37 10.82
CA ASP A 275 11.15 -8.72 11.52
C ASP A 275 11.42 -9.67 12.69
N ALA A 276 12.36 -10.62 12.51
CA ALA A 276 12.92 -11.42 13.60
C ALA A 276 13.60 -10.52 14.66
N LYS A 277 14.44 -9.56 14.25
CA LYS A 277 15.09 -8.62 15.19
C LYS A 277 14.09 -7.72 15.92
N LYS A 278 13.01 -7.30 15.26
CA LYS A 278 11.89 -6.57 15.90
C LYS A 278 11.14 -7.45 16.89
N GLN A 279 10.85 -8.71 16.55
CA GLN A 279 10.22 -9.66 17.47
C GLN A 279 11.13 -9.95 18.68
N THR A 280 12.44 -10.15 18.48
CA THR A 280 13.40 -10.37 19.57
C THR A 280 13.52 -9.15 20.46
N CYS A 281 13.57 -7.94 19.88
CA CYS A 281 13.62 -6.69 20.66
C CYS A 281 12.31 -6.45 21.44
N ALA A 282 11.15 -6.83 20.87
CA ALA A 282 9.86 -6.77 21.57
C ALA A 282 9.77 -7.79 22.72
N LYS A 283 10.28 -9.02 22.52
CA LYS A 283 10.39 -10.04 23.58
C LYS A 283 11.34 -9.58 24.70
N ASN A 284 12.47 -8.97 24.35
CA ASN A 284 13.43 -8.46 25.33
C ASN A 284 12.86 -7.29 26.15
N LYS A 285 12.14 -6.34 25.53
CA LYS A 285 11.42 -5.29 26.27
C LYS A 285 10.31 -5.82 27.16
N GLY A 286 9.67 -6.92 26.77
CA GLY A 286 8.71 -7.63 27.61
C GLY A 286 9.36 -8.23 28.85
N LYS A 287 10.53 -8.88 28.69
CA LYS A 287 11.33 -9.41 29.79
C LYS A 287 11.87 -8.33 30.72
N GLU A 288 12.39 -7.22 30.18
CA GLU A 288 12.88 -6.09 30.98
C GLU A 288 11.78 -5.50 31.88
N LYS A 289 10.55 -5.35 31.36
CA LYS A 289 9.40 -4.88 32.17
C LYS A 289 8.95 -5.85 33.26
N VAL A 290 9.19 -7.15 33.08
CA VAL A 290 8.92 -8.17 34.11
C VAL A 290 9.99 -8.10 35.18
N VAL A 291 11.27 -7.99 34.80
CA VAL A 291 12.40 -7.82 35.73
C VAL A 291 12.27 -6.53 36.54
N GLU A 292 11.86 -5.42 35.92
CA GLU A 292 11.67 -4.13 36.60
C GLU A 292 10.49 -4.17 37.60
N ARG A 293 9.43 -4.93 37.28
CA ARG A 293 8.33 -5.18 38.22
C ARG A 293 8.73 -6.10 39.37
N ASP A 294 9.46 -7.17 39.07
CA ASP A 294 9.90 -8.12 40.09
C ASP A 294 10.89 -7.46 41.07
N ALA A 295 11.77 -6.57 40.57
CA ALA A 295 12.66 -5.77 41.42
C ALA A 295 11.89 -4.77 42.31
N ALA A 296 10.84 -4.12 41.78
CA ALA A 296 10.00 -3.22 42.56
C ALA A 296 9.15 -3.97 43.61
N ASP A 297 8.68 -5.17 43.28
CA ASP A 297 7.92 -6.04 44.20
C ASP A 297 8.83 -6.60 45.31
N GLU A 298 10.10 -6.92 45.01
CA GLU A 298 11.11 -7.35 45.99
C GLU A 298 11.48 -6.22 46.96
N GLU A 299 11.65 -4.99 46.45
CA GLU A 299 11.91 -3.80 47.28
C GLU A 299 10.73 -3.46 48.21
N ALA A 300 9.49 -3.68 47.75
CA ALA A 300 8.28 -3.38 48.51
C ALA A 300 7.91 -4.44 49.56
N LEU A 301 8.17 -5.73 49.28
CA LEU A 301 7.77 -6.85 50.14
C LEU A 301 8.88 -7.31 51.08
N GLY A 302 10.14 -6.96 50.79
CA GLY A 302 11.30 -7.49 51.49
C GLY A 302 11.68 -8.88 50.97
N GLU A 303 12.99 -9.14 50.96
CA GLU A 303 13.61 -10.27 50.26
C GLU A 303 13.07 -11.66 50.70
N ASP A 304 12.79 -11.81 52.00
CA ASP A 304 12.30 -13.07 52.57
C ASP A 304 10.82 -13.36 52.22
N ALA A 305 9.98 -12.32 52.16
CA ALA A 305 8.56 -12.45 51.81
C ALA A 305 8.36 -12.61 50.30
N PHE A 306 9.21 -11.97 49.48
CA PHE A 306 9.21 -12.13 48.03
C PHE A 306 9.59 -13.57 47.62
N GLY A 307 10.63 -14.14 48.26
CA GLY A 307 11.05 -15.52 48.04
C GLY A 307 10.00 -16.57 48.43
N ALA A 308 9.22 -16.31 49.48
CA ALA A 308 8.12 -17.19 49.89
C ALA A 308 6.89 -17.09 48.96
N ALA A 309 6.60 -15.90 48.43
CA ALA A 309 5.49 -15.66 47.52
C ALA A 309 5.72 -16.20 46.10
N ARG A 310 6.99 -16.34 45.67
CA ARG A 310 7.38 -16.85 44.35
C ARG A 310 8.54 -17.86 44.43
N PRO A 311 8.27 -19.11 44.82
CA PRO A 311 9.32 -20.13 44.90
C PRO A 311 9.85 -20.48 43.50
N GLY A 312 11.13 -20.16 43.23
CA GLY A 312 11.87 -20.57 42.02
C GLY A 312 12.53 -19.46 41.20
N THR A 313 12.23 -18.18 41.45
CA THR A 313 12.79 -17.04 40.68
C THR A 313 14.27 -16.76 40.98
N LYS A 314 14.73 -16.94 42.23
CA LYS A 314 16.14 -16.68 42.63
C LYS A 314 17.15 -17.58 41.92
N ALA A 315 16.85 -18.88 41.77
CA ALA A 315 17.75 -19.83 41.12
C ALA A 315 17.94 -19.56 39.61
N MET A 316 16.96 -18.91 38.96
CA MET A 316 17.00 -18.63 37.52
C MET A 316 17.74 -17.31 37.20
N GLN A 317 17.67 -16.31 38.10
CA GLN A 317 18.41 -15.06 37.98
C GLN A 317 19.94 -15.22 38.15
N GLU A 318 20.40 -16.08 39.07
CA GLU A 318 21.84 -16.31 39.26
C GLU A 318 22.48 -16.97 38.02
N VAL A 319 21.79 -17.93 37.39
CA VAL A 319 22.27 -18.64 36.21
C VAL A 319 22.38 -17.71 34.99
N ASP A 320 21.38 -16.82 34.79
CA ASP A 320 21.40 -15.83 33.71
C ASP A 320 22.46 -14.73 33.93
N SER A 321 22.72 -14.34 35.19
CA SER A 321 23.76 -13.38 35.54
C SER A 321 25.18 -13.92 35.28
N LEU A 322 25.40 -15.22 35.49
CA LEU A 322 26.65 -15.93 35.20
C LEU A 322 26.88 -16.08 33.70
N ALA A 323 25.85 -16.42 32.92
CA ALA A 323 25.92 -16.49 31.47
C ALA A 323 26.21 -15.12 30.83
N GLY A 324 25.63 -14.03 31.38
CA GLY A 324 25.90 -12.66 30.94
C GLY A 324 27.30 -12.14 31.25
N ARG A 325 27.97 -12.67 32.29
CA ARG A 325 29.36 -12.33 32.65
C ARG A 325 30.40 -13.09 31.81
N LEU A 326 30.13 -14.33 31.41
CA LEU A 326 31.00 -15.12 30.53
C LEU A 326 31.03 -14.60 29.08
N GLY A 327 29.96 -13.95 28.60
CA GLY A 327 29.93 -13.33 27.27
C GLY A 327 30.73 -12.03 27.11
N LYS A 328 31.27 -11.46 28.21
CA LYS A 328 31.95 -10.15 28.24
C LYS A 328 33.45 -10.21 28.52
N THR A 329 34.02 -11.39 28.77
CA THR A 329 35.46 -11.56 28.96
C THR A 329 36.15 -11.60 27.59
N ARG A 330 36.71 -10.45 27.16
CA ARG A 330 37.65 -10.41 26.04
C ARG A 330 38.92 -11.16 26.46
N LEU A 331 39.30 -12.18 25.70
CA LEU A 331 40.63 -12.78 25.78
C LEU A 331 41.66 -11.70 25.43
N PRO A 332 42.79 -11.58 26.17
CA PRO A 332 43.84 -10.65 25.83
C PRO A 332 44.50 -11.07 24.51
N ASP A 333 44.61 -10.11 23.60
CA ASP A 333 45.25 -10.24 22.29
C ASP A 333 46.77 -10.13 22.47
N ASN A 334 47.50 -11.19 22.15
CA ASN A 334 48.95 -11.32 22.36
C ASN A 334 49.71 -10.98 21.07
N THR A 335 49.39 -9.84 20.46
CA THR A 335 50.11 -9.34 19.28
C THR A 335 51.09 -8.24 19.69
N VAL A 336 52.38 -8.58 19.61
CA VAL A 336 53.50 -7.64 19.72
C VAL A 336 53.50 -6.79 18.45
N ALA A 337 53.35 -5.48 18.58
CA ALA A 337 53.54 -4.53 17.49
C ALA A 337 54.88 -3.83 17.69
N GLU A 338 55.78 -4.03 16.74
CA GLU A 338 57.04 -3.31 16.61
C GLU A 338 56.81 -1.86 16.15
N SER A 339 57.80 -1.04 16.53
CA SER A 339 57.99 0.42 16.45
C SER A 339 57.67 1.09 15.11
N GLU A 340 57.01 2.26 15.16
CA GLU A 340 57.56 3.62 14.92
C GLU A 340 57.84 3.94 13.44
N ASP A 341 57.09 4.90 12.88
CA ASP A 341 57.68 6.15 12.41
C ASP A 341 56.59 7.19 12.11
N GLU A 342 56.89 8.41 12.54
CA GLU A 342 56.11 9.65 12.47
C GLU A 342 56.04 10.20 11.02
N ASP A 343 54.99 10.94 10.68
CA ASP A 343 55.15 12.33 10.24
C ASP A 343 53.82 13.04 9.94
N ASP A 344 53.85 14.33 10.26
CA ASP A 344 52.78 15.31 10.32
C ASP A 344 51.99 15.56 9.04
N ASN A 345 50.68 15.84 9.16
CA ASN A 345 50.18 17.15 8.73
C ASN A 345 48.81 17.53 9.31
N GLU A 346 48.76 18.77 9.75
CA GLU A 346 47.64 19.49 10.36
C GLU A 346 46.46 19.70 9.40
N GLY A 347 45.25 19.83 9.95
CA GLY A 347 44.10 20.28 9.15
C GLY A 347 42.72 20.17 9.79
N ASP A 348 42.58 20.68 11.02
CA ASP A 348 41.40 21.35 11.56
C ASP A 348 39.98 20.84 11.20
N ARG A 349 39.27 20.28 12.20
CA ARG A 349 37.82 20.49 12.38
C ARG A 349 37.32 20.08 13.77
N VAL A 350 37.33 21.08 14.65
CA VAL A 350 36.36 21.45 15.69
C VAL A 350 35.32 20.41 16.14
N LYS A 351 35.30 20.20 17.45
CA LYS A 351 34.40 19.34 18.23
C LYS A 351 33.17 20.13 18.75
N LEU A 352 32.03 19.43 18.79
CA LEU A 352 30.84 19.56 19.70
C LEU A 352 29.73 20.58 19.33
N PRO A 353 28.50 20.51 19.93
CA PRO A 353 27.94 19.55 20.91
C PRO A 353 26.53 18.98 20.60
N GLY A 354 26.12 18.01 21.43
CA GLY A 354 24.82 17.34 21.39
C GLY A 354 23.60 18.19 21.77
N ARG A 355 22.42 17.69 21.39
CA ARG A 355 21.13 18.36 21.54
C ARG A 355 20.34 17.73 22.70
N THR A 356 20.12 18.53 23.73
CA THR A 356 19.21 18.28 24.86
C THR A 356 17.75 18.19 24.41
N ARG A 357 17.02 17.24 25.00
CA ARG A 357 15.55 17.14 24.95
C ARG A 357 14.92 18.32 25.71
N ARG A 358 13.87 18.92 25.13
CA ARG A 358 12.93 19.76 25.88
C ARG A 358 11.72 18.92 26.30
N THR A 359 11.37 19.11 27.57
CA THR A 359 10.12 18.75 28.26
C THR A 359 8.89 19.30 27.57
#